data_AF-A0AAQ4DXV6-F1
#
_entry.id   AF-A0AAQ4DXV6-F1
#
_cell.length_a   1.000
_cell.length_b   1.000
_cell.length_c   1.000
_cell.angle_alpha   90.00
_cell.angle_beta   90.00
_cell.angle_gamma   90.00
#
_symmetry.space_group_name_H-M   'P 1'
#
loop_
_entity.id
_entity.type
_entity.pdbx_description
1 polymer ?
#
loop_
_entity_poly.entity_id
_entity_poly.type
_entity_poly.pdbx_seq_one_letter_code
_entity_poly.pdbx_strand_id
1 'polypeptide(L)' 'MFAGRRDEDVDDWLDTYERCSAYNRWDDALKYLNVSFCLIEVARNWFINRDPRTTNWSTFKQQFRQ' A
#
# COMPACT_ATOMS: atom_id res chain seq x y z
N MET A 1 -1.13 -9.06 6.11
CA MET A 1 -0.41 -8.84 4.84
C MET A 1 -1.43 -8.93 3.71
N PHE A 2 -1.22 -8.29 2.57
CA PHE A 2 -2.15 -8.27 1.44
C PHE A 2 -1.49 -8.88 0.21
N ALA A 3 -2.15 -9.86 -0.41
CA ALA A 3 -1.63 -10.58 -1.58
C ALA A 3 -2.13 -10.00 -2.91
N GLY A 4 -3.26 -9.29 -2.91
CA GLY A 4 -3.94 -8.80 -4.11
C GLY A 4 -4.78 -9.88 -4.80
N ARG A 5 -5.35 -10.81 -4.02
CA ARG A 5 -6.21 -11.89 -4.53
C ARG A 5 -7.65 -11.41 -4.66
N ARG A 6 -8.45 -12.13 -5.45
CA ARG A 6 -9.83 -11.73 -5.81
C ARG A 6 -10.79 -11.69 -4.61
N ASP A 7 -10.49 -12.44 -3.57
CA ASP A 7 -11.24 -12.53 -2.32
C ASP A 7 -10.82 -11.48 -1.28
N GLU A 8 -9.75 -10.71 -1.54
CA GLU A 8 -9.30 -9.63 -0.68
C GLU A 8 -9.89 -8.29 -1.15
N ASP A 9 -10.37 -7.49 -0.20
CA ASP A 9 -10.85 -6.13 -0.45
C ASP A 9 -9.72 -5.12 -0.24
N VAL A 10 -9.34 -4.43 -1.32
CA VAL A 10 -8.26 -3.44 -1.30
C VAL A 10 -8.62 -2.20 -0.46
N ASP A 11 -9.89 -1.81 -0.41
CA ASP A 11 -10.33 -0.63 0.33
C ASP A 11 -10.35 -0.91 1.84
N ASP A 12 -10.87 -2.06 2.27
CA ASP A 12 -10.81 -2.46 3.69
C ASP A 12 -9.37 -2.62 4.18
N TRP A 13 -8.49 -3.18 3.32
CA TRP A 13 -7.08 -3.28 3.64
C TRP A 13 -6.40 -1.90 3.76
N LEU A 14 -6.66 -0.98 2.81
CA LEU A 14 -6.12 0.38 2.85
C LEU A 14 -6.61 1.14 4.09
N ASP A 15 -7.87 1.00 4.50
CA ASP A 15 -8.41 1.61 5.70
C ASP A 15 -7.75 1.08 6.97
N THR A 16 -7.47 -0.23 7.01
CA THR A 16 -6.69 -0.84 8.10
C THR A 16 -5.26 -0.32 8.15
N TYR A 17 -4.61 -0.20 6.99
CA TYR A 17 -3.27 0.36 6.89
C TYR A 17 -3.23 1.83 7.32
N GLU A 18 -4.21 2.63 6.91
CA GLU A 18 -4.33 4.05 7.29
C GLU A 18 -4.48 4.20 8.80
N ARG A 19 -5.34 3.40 9.46
CA ARG A 19 -5.48 3.40 10.92
C ARG A 19 -4.16 3.06 11.62
N CYS A 20 -3.45 2.03 11.16
CA CYS A 20 -2.15 1.65 11.69
C CYS A 20 -1.12 2.78 11.51
N SER A 21 -1.07 3.38 10.33
CA SER A 21 -0.15 4.48 10.01
C SER A 21 -0.42 5.72 10.86
N ALA A 22 -1.69 6.05 11.10
CA ALA A 22 -2.09 7.17 11.94
C ALA A 22 -1.69 6.94 13.41
N TYR A 23 -1.93 5.72 13.93
CA TYR A 23 -1.48 5.34 15.28
C TYR A 23 0.04 5.49 15.45
N ASN A 24 0.80 5.10 14.44
CA ASN A 24 2.27 5.20 14.43
C ASN A 24 2.80 6.58 13.98
N ARG A 25 1.90 7.54 13.69
CA ARG A 25 2.24 8.89 13.22
C ARG A 25 3.14 8.92 11.98
N TRP A 26 2.91 7.98 11.07
CA TRP A 26 3.61 7.96 9.79
C TRP A 26 3.12 9.10 8.90
N ASP A 27 4.06 9.88 8.38
CA ASP A 27 3.82 10.75 7.25
C ASP A 27 3.71 9.95 5.94
N ASP A 28 3.41 10.61 4.83
CA ASP A 28 3.23 9.94 3.54
C ASP A 28 4.49 9.21 3.06
N ALA A 29 5.68 9.70 3.40
CA ALA A 29 6.95 9.06 3.04
C ALA A 29 7.14 7.76 3.81
N LEU A 30 6.90 7.78 5.12
CA LEU A 30 6.95 6.59 5.98
C LEU A 30 5.85 5.59 5.60
N LYS A 31 4.64 6.05 5.25
CA LYS A 31 3.58 5.17 4.73
C LYS A 31 4.05 4.46 3.46
N TYR A 32 4.67 5.18 2.52
CA TYR A 32 5.14 4.58 1.28
C TYR A 32 6.28 3.58 1.49
N LEU A 33 7.22 3.88 2.39
CA LEU A 33 8.30 2.94 2.73
C LEU A 33 7.76 1.67 3.39
N ASN A 34 6.86 1.84 4.37
CA ASN A 34 6.38 0.73 5.18
C ASN A 34 5.39 -0.19 4.46
N VAL A 35 4.68 0.31 3.43
CA VAL A 35 3.64 -0.47 2.73
C VAL A 35 4.24 -1.74 2.12
N SER A 36 5.50 -1.65 1.65
CA SER A 36 6.23 -2.78 1.06
C SER A 36 6.37 -3.99 1.99
N PHE A 37 6.42 -3.78 3.31
CA PHE A 37 6.50 -4.85 4.31
C PHE A 37 5.14 -5.50 4.58
N CYS A 38 4.04 -4.84 4.20
CA CYS A 38 2.68 -5.34 4.39
C CYS A 38 2.13 -6.06 3.14
N LEU A 39 2.83 -5.99 2.01
CA LEU A 39 2.46 -6.63 0.75
C LEU A 39 3.17 -7.98 0.56
N ILE A 40 2.45 -8.94 -0.01
CA ILE A 40 2.98 -10.25 -0.42
C ILE A 40 2.54 -10.58 -1.86
N GLU A 41 3.13 -11.64 -2.43
CA GLU A 41 2.74 -12.21 -3.72
C GLU A 41 2.54 -11.17 -4.84
N VAL A 42 1.37 -11.16 -5.48
CA VAL A 42 1.06 -10.34 -6.66
C VAL A 42 1.13 -8.85 -6.31
N ALA A 43 0.58 -8.45 -5.16
CA ALA A 43 0.62 -7.07 -4.71
C ALA A 43 2.06 -6.57 -4.45
N ARG A 44 2.92 -7.41 -3.87
CA ARG A 44 4.33 -7.06 -3.66
C ARG A 44 5.08 -6.94 -4.98
N ASN A 45 4.86 -7.87 -5.90
CA ASN A 45 5.48 -7.83 -7.23
C ASN A 45 5.03 -6.59 -8.01
N TRP A 46 3.75 -6.24 -7.97
CA TRP A 46 3.22 -5.01 -8.55
C TRP A 46 3.92 -3.77 -7.99
N PHE A 47 4.10 -3.71 -6.66
CA PHE A 47 4.77 -2.59 -6.01
C PHE A 47 6.24 -2.45 -6.42
N ILE A 48 6.99 -3.56 -6.47
CA ILE A 48 8.42 -3.57 -6.80
C ILE A 48 8.66 -3.20 -8.27
N ASN A 49 7.79 -3.66 -9.17
CA ASN A 49 7.93 -3.42 -10.61
C ASN A 49 7.49 -2.02 -11.03
N ARG A 50 6.94 -1.22 -10.12
CA ARG A 50 6.46 0.13 -10.37
C ARG A 50 7.60 1.15 -10.33
N ASP A 51 7.48 2.19 -11.14
CA ASP A 51 8.44 3.28 -11.19
C ASP A 51 8.49 4.04 -9.84
N PRO A 52 9.65 4.09 -9.15
CA PRO A 52 9.79 4.72 -7.84
C PRO A 52 9.59 6.25 -7.86
N ARG A 53 9.48 6.87 -9.04
CA ARG A 53 9.21 8.32 -9.18
C ARG A 53 7.82 8.76 -8.74
N THR A 54 6.92 7.82 -8.43
CA THR A 54 5.60 8.11 -7.86
C THR A 54 5.66 8.13 -6.33
N THR A 55 6.29 9.18 -5.80
CA THR A 55 6.64 9.36 -4.38
C THR A 55 5.52 9.92 -3.49
N ASN A 56 4.26 9.87 -3.91
CA ASN A 56 3.15 10.37 -3.11
C ASN A 56 2.13 9.26 -2.78
N TRP A 57 1.69 9.24 -1.52
CA TRP A 57 0.80 8.22 -0.98
C TRP A 57 -0.58 8.23 -1.64
N SER A 58 -1.08 9.40 -2.04
CA SER A 58 -2.38 9.52 -2.72
C SER A 58 -2.40 8.83 -4.09
N THR A 59 -1.35 9.00 -4.89
CA THR A 59 -1.18 8.36 -6.21
C THR A 59 -0.96 6.87 -6.07
N PHE A 60 -0.22 6.43 -5.03
CA PHE A 60 -0.13 5.01 -4.70
C PHE A 60 -1.53 4.41 -4.47
N LYS A 61 -2.35 5.01 -3.59
CA LYS A 61 -3.70 4.50 -3.30
C LYS A 61 -4.62 4.46 -4.52
N GLN A 62 -4.52 5.45 -5.41
CA GLN A 62 -5.32 5.45 -6.64
C GLN A 62 -4.94 4.29 -7.56
N GLN A 63 -3.64 4.05 -7.74
CA GLN A 63 -3.16 2.99 -8.62
C GLN A 63 -3.32 1.60 -8.01
N PHE A 64 -3.25 1.49 -6.69
CA PHE A 64 -3.39 0.22 -5.99
C PHE A 64 -4.81 -0.35 -6.05
N ARG A 65 -5.81 0.48 -6.31
CA ARG A 65 -7.22 0.10 -6.49
C ARG A 65 -7.58 -0.36 -7.89
N GLN A 66 -6.71 -0.13 -8.87
CA GLN A 66 -6.92 -0.43 -10.29
C GLN A 66 -6.38 -1.80 -10.65
#